data_AF-A0A9W3TD67-F1
#
_entry.id   AF-A0A9W3TD67-F1
#
_cell.length_a   1.000
_cell.length_b   1.000
_cell.length_c   1.000
_cell.angle_alpha   90.00
_cell.angle_beta   90.00
_cell.angle_gamma   90.00
#
_symmetry.space_group_name_H-M   'P 1'
#
loop_
_entity.id
_entity.type
_entity.pdbx_description
1 polymer ?
#
loop_
_entity_poly.entity_id
_entity_poly.type
_entity_poly.pdbx_seq_one_letter_code
_entity_poly.pdbx_strand_id
1 'polypeptide(L)'
;MNKWIKITLYSLLGILIMGSITFLTWSQFTYKPTKEALSLVDDKKDEDNIIFGQKDAIVGVIFYQGAKVEVESYSYLGEALAKDGQFVVMPKLPLNLAILGTNVVDSVIEKYSDVQKWYVAGHSMGGAMISRYAFQHEEKVDGIILLGSYPADDFSTKRIPMLSIYGEVDGLATVEKIKSSKKFMSKNTTMHMIKGGNHANFGMYGKQKGGLIAPKVQRDETVRVIEEWLVQQK
;
A
#
# COMPACT_ATOMS: atom_id res chain seq x y z
N MET A 1 37.65 31.71 9.67
CA MET A 1 37.51 30.37 9.03
C MET A 1 38.51 30.23 7.89
N ASN A 2 39.37 29.21 7.93
CA ASN A 2 40.42 28.96 6.94
C ASN A 2 39.82 28.86 5.52
N LYS A 3 40.50 29.43 4.52
CA LYS A 3 40.11 29.36 3.09
C LYS A 3 39.83 27.92 2.65
N TRP A 4 40.61 26.96 3.13
CA TRP A 4 40.43 25.54 2.84
C TRP A 4 39.15 24.96 3.46
N ILE A 5 38.78 25.38 4.67
CA ILE A 5 37.51 24.97 5.31
C ILE A 5 36.32 25.50 4.52
N LYS A 6 36.37 26.74 4.02
CA LYS A 6 35.31 27.31 3.16
C LYS A 6 35.16 26.53 1.87
N ILE A 7 36.27 26.21 1.20
CA ILE A 7 36.25 25.44 -0.06
C ILE A 7 35.66 24.05 0.17
N THR A 8 36.09 23.33 1.22
CA THR A 8 35.53 22.01 1.54
C THR A 8 34.03 22.08 1.84
N LEU A 9 33.58 23.09 2.61
CA LEU A 9 32.16 23.27 2.91
C LEU A 9 31.34 23.57 1.64
N TYR A 10 31.82 24.44 0.76
CA TYR A 10 31.12 24.73 -0.50
C TYR A 10 31.09 23.54 -1.45
N SER A 11 32.17 22.75 -1.51
CA SER A 11 32.20 21.51 -2.29
C SER A 11 31.23 20.47 -1.75
N LEU A 12 31.19 20.26 -0.42
CA LEU A 12 30.23 19.35 0.21
C LEU A 12 28.79 19.81 -0.01
N LEU A 13 28.52 21.12 0.11
CA LEU A 13 27.21 21.68 -0.17
C LEU A 13 26.82 21.50 -1.64
N GLY A 14 27.75 21.72 -2.57
CA GLY A 14 27.53 21.49 -4.01
C GLY A 14 27.20 20.03 -4.33
N ILE A 15 27.91 19.07 -3.71
CA ILE A 15 27.63 17.64 -3.84
C ILE A 15 26.25 17.30 -3.25
N LEU A 16 25.92 17.84 -2.08
CA LEU A 16 24.62 17.63 -1.43
C LEU A 16 23.46 18.16 -2.29
N ILE A 17 23.60 19.35 -2.87
CA ILE A 17 22.60 19.95 -3.77
C ILE A 17 22.45 19.10 -5.03
N MET A 18 23.56 18.69 -5.65
CA MET A 18 23.55 17.84 -6.84
C MET A 18 22.92 16.48 -6.56
N GLY A 19 23.25 15.86 -5.42
CA GLY A 19 22.63 14.63 -4.95
C GLY A 19 21.13 14.78 -4.69
N SER A 20 20.71 15.90 -4.10
CA SER A 20 19.30 16.21 -3.83
C SER A 20 18.51 16.41 -5.12
N ILE A 21 19.04 17.15 -6.10
CA ILE A 21 18.41 17.33 -7.42
C ILE A 21 18.32 16.00 -8.15
N THR A 22 19.37 15.18 -8.12
CA THR A 22 19.39 13.85 -8.75
C THR A 22 18.36 12.93 -8.09
N PHE A 23 18.25 12.95 -6.76
CA PHE A 23 17.26 12.17 -6.03
C PHE A 23 15.83 12.63 -6.32
N LEU A 24 15.57 13.94 -6.32
CA LEU A 24 14.25 14.50 -6.61
C LEU A 24 13.81 14.21 -8.04
N THR A 25 14.71 14.34 -9.02
CA THR A 25 14.41 13.98 -10.41
C THR A 25 14.16 12.48 -10.57
N TRP A 26 14.98 11.64 -9.92
CA TRP A 26 14.78 10.19 -9.94
C TRP A 26 13.46 9.73 -9.28
N SER A 27 13.05 10.40 -8.20
CA SER A 27 11.83 10.06 -7.47
C SER A 27 10.55 10.37 -8.26
N GLN A 28 10.60 11.31 -9.21
CA GLN A 28 9.48 11.59 -10.11
C GLN A 28 9.24 10.50 -11.17
N PHE A 29 10.17 9.57 -11.40
CA PHE A 29 9.97 8.48 -12.36
C PHE A 29 9.10 7.37 -11.78
N THR A 30 7.79 7.53 -11.83
CA THR A 30 6.79 6.60 -11.32
C THR A 30 6.21 5.68 -12.39
N TYR A 31 5.66 4.55 -11.95
CA TYR A 31 4.68 3.78 -12.71
C TYR A 31 3.35 4.51 -12.70
N LYS A 32 2.88 4.88 -13.89
CA LYS A 32 1.69 5.70 -14.08
C LYS A 32 0.42 4.84 -14.17
N PRO A 33 -0.72 5.35 -13.69
CA PRO A 33 -2.01 4.70 -13.84
C PRO A 33 -2.38 4.57 -15.32
N THR A 34 -3.09 3.49 -15.66
CA THR A 34 -3.76 3.36 -16.95
C THR A 34 -4.89 4.39 -17.09
N LYS A 35 -5.37 4.62 -18.31
CA LYS A 35 -6.52 5.50 -18.54
C LYS A 35 -7.78 5.04 -17.80
N GLU A 36 -7.99 3.72 -17.74
CA GLU A 36 -9.08 3.11 -16.98
C GLU A 36 -8.95 3.44 -15.48
N ALA A 37 -7.74 3.29 -14.91
CA ALA A 37 -7.47 3.65 -13.52
C ALA A 37 -7.76 5.12 -13.21
N LEU A 38 -7.34 6.02 -14.10
CA LEU A 38 -7.58 7.46 -13.96
C LEU A 38 -9.07 7.81 -14.03
N SER A 39 -9.83 7.16 -14.92
CA SER A 39 -11.27 7.44 -15.05
C SER A 39 -12.09 7.12 -13.81
N LEU A 40 -11.54 6.34 -12.87
CA LEU A 40 -12.19 5.99 -11.61
C LEU A 40 -11.94 7.01 -10.48
N VAL A 41 -11.10 8.03 -10.68
CA VAL A 41 -10.68 8.96 -9.60
C VAL A 41 -11.12 10.42 -9.81
N ASP A 42 -11.79 10.75 -10.91
CA ASP A 42 -12.00 12.14 -11.33
C ASP A 42 -12.78 12.98 -10.31
N ASP A 43 -13.81 12.41 -9.66
CA ASP A 43 -14.66 13.04 -8.65
C ASP A 43 -14.42 12.50 -7.21
N LYS A 44 -13.35 11.72 -7.03
CA LYS A 44 -13.08 10.95 -5.81
C LYS A 44 -11.99 11.56 -4.92
N LYS A 45 -11.74 12.88 -5.04
CA LYS A 45 -10.65 13.56 -4.32
C LYS A 45 -11.17 14.32 -3.10
N ASP A 46 -10.47 14.16 -1.99
CA ASP A 46 -10.68 14.91 -0.75
C ASP A 46 -9.31 15.39 -0.24
N GLU A 47 -8.95 16.61 -0.65
CA GLU A 47 -7.62 17.20 -0.46
C GLU A 47 -6.51 16.29 -1.04
N ASP A 48 -5.63 15.78 -0.16
CA ASP A 48 -4.51 14.91 -0.52
C ASP A 48 -4.90 13.42 -0.57
N ASN A 49 -6.17 13.09 -0.35
CA ASN A 49 -6.67 11.71 -0.39
C ASN A 49 -7.51 11.44 -1.64
N ILE A 50 -7.41 10.21 -2.16
CA ILE A 50 -8.44 9.63 -3.03
C ILE A 50 -9.35 8.78 -2.15
N ILE A 51 -10.66 9.00 -2.23
CA ILE A 51 -11.65 8.34 -1.37
C ILE A 51 -12.74 7.63 -2.19
N PHE A 52 -13.16 6.46 -1.72
CA PHE A 52 -14.25 5.70 -2.30
C PHE A 52 -15.21 5.26 -1.20
N GLY A 53 -16.52 5.29 -1.47
CA GLY A 53 -17.54 4.89 -0.51
C GLY A 53 -18.00 6.04 0.40
N GLN A 54 -18.80 5.71 1.42
CA GLN A 54 -19.40 6.66 2.34
C GLN A 54 -18.51 6.90 3.56
N LYS A 55 -18.36 8.15 4.01
CA LYS A 55 -17.46 8.52 5.12
C LYS A 55 -17.92 8.01 6.50
N ASP A 56 -19.16 7.54 6.61
CA ASP A 56 -19.80 6.98 7.80
C ASP A 56 -19.91 5.43 7.73
N ALA A 57 -19.19 4.78 6.81
CA ALA A 57 -19.18 3.33 6.72
C ALA A 57 -18.65 2.67 7.99
N ILE A 58 -19.20 1.51 8.33
CA ILE A 58 -18.75 0.71 9.49
C ILE A 58 -17.27 0.32 9.35
N VAL A 59 -16.83 -0.01 8.13
CA VAL A 59 -15.48 -0.47 7.84
C VAL A 59 -14.78 0.51 6.91
N GLY A 60 -13.64 1.02 7.35
CA GLY A 60 -12.69 1.79 6.56
C GLY A 60 -11.45 0.96 6.19
N VAL A 61 -10.88 1.23 5.02
CA VAL A 61 -9.63 0.63 4.53
C VAL A 61 -8.68 1.75 4.09
N ILE A 62 -7.52 1.85 4.73
CA ILE A 62 -6.46 2.80 4.33
C ILE A 62 -5.44 2.05 3.50
N PHE A 63 -5.28 2.44 2.23
CA PHE A 63 -4.48 1.68 1.26
C PHE A 63 -3.19 2.41 0.85
N TYR A 64 -2.04 1.76 1.04
CA TYR A 64 -0.72 2.27 0.63
C TYR A 64 -0.23 1.62 -0.67
N GLN A 65 0.15 2.46 -1.64
CA GLN A 65 0.68 2.05 -2.94
C GLN A 65 2.02 1.30 -2.85
N GLY A 66 2.32 0.54 -3.91
CA GLY A 66 3.66 0.00 -4.15
C GLY A 66 4.71 1.09 -4.39
N ALA A 67 5.99 0.71 -4.27
CA ALA A 67 7.11 1.62 -4.49
C ALA A 67 7.06 2.24 -5.88
N LYS A 68 7.08 3.58 -5.93
CA LYS A 68 7.06 4.37 -7.16
C LYS A 68 5.82 4.12 -8.03
N VAL A 69 4.73 3.59 -7.49
CA VAL A 69 3.45 3.46 -8.20
C VAL A 69 2.56 4.62 -7.79
N GLU A 70 1.99 5.35 -8.74
CA GLU A 70 0.99 6.38 -8.43
C GLU A 70 -0.28 5.74 -7.85
N VAL A 71 -0.81 6.30 -6.77
CA VAL A 71 -1.87 5.66 -5.96
C VAL A 71 -3.18 5.47 -6.74
N GLU A 72 -3.45 6.34 -7.71
CA GLU A 72 -4.53 6.25 -8.69
C GLU A 72 -4.55 4.88 -9.40
N SER A 73 -3.41 4.19 -9.50
CA SER A 73 -3.31 2.88 -10.12
C SER A 73 -4.06 1.78 -9.35
N TYR A 74 -4.44 2.03 -8.10
CA TYR A 74 -5.21 1.09 -7.26
C TYR A 74 -6.70 1.44 -7.21
N SER A 75 -7.16 2.42 -7.99
CA SER A 75 -8.55 2.88 -7.96
C SER A 75 -9.59 1.78 -8.20
N TYR A 76 -9.27 0.73 -8.97
CA TYR A 76 -10.15 -0.43 -9.14
C TYR A 76 -10.46 -1.13 -7.81
N LEU A 77 -9.45 -1.30 -6.96
CA LEU A 77 -9.60 -1.89 -5.64
C LEU A 77 -10.50 -1.01 -4.77
N GLY A 78 -10.26 0.31 -4.78
CA GLY A 78 -11.05 1.28 -4.01
C GLY A 78 -12.52 1.31 -4.44
N GLU A 79 -12.77 1.42 -5.74
CA GLU A 79 -14.12 1.45 -6.30
C GLU A 79 -14.87 0.11 -6.08
N ALA A 80 -14.17 -1.03 -6.13
CA ALA A 80 -14.80 -2.32 -5.91
C ALA A 80 -15.19 -2.53 -4.45
N LEU A 81 -14.28 -2.29 -3.49
CA LEU A 81 -14.59 -2.37 -2.06
C LEU A 81 -15.66 -1.34 -1.65
N ALA A 82 -15.67 -0.16 -2.25
CA ALA A 82 -16.73 0.80 -2.00
C ALA A 82 -18.13 0.32 -2.43
N LYS A 83 -18.22 -0.53 -3.46
CA LYS A 83 -19.49 -1.15 -3.88
C LYS A 83 -19.98 -2.21 -2.91
N ASP A 84 -19.10 -2.83 -2.13
CA ASP A 84 -19.44 -3.74 -1.02
C ASP A 84 -19.65 -2.99 0.32
N GLY A 85 -19.58 -1.66 0.30
CA GLY A 85 -19.94 -0.80 1.42
C GLY A 85 -18.79 -0.47 2.38
N GLN A 86 -17.54 -0.74 1.99
CA GLN A 86 -16.39 -0.21 2.73
C GLN A 86 -16.07 1.23 2.31
N PHE A 87 -15.53 2.02 3.24
CA PHE A 87 -14.91 3.29 2.92
C PHE A 87 -13.42 3.07 2.63
N VAL A 88 -12.93 3.47 1.47
CA VAL A 88 -11.52 3.29 1.11
C VAL A 88 -10.83 4.65 1.00
N VAL A 89 -9.72 4.81 1.70
CA VAL A 89 -8.87 5.99 1.64
C VAL A 89 -7.51 5.61 1.08
N MET A 90 -7.11 6.31 0.03
CA MET A 90 -5.84 6.18 -0.66
C MET A 90 -5.07 7.49 -0.54
N PRO A 91 -4.25 7.67 0.51
CA PRO A 91 -3.52 8.91 0.70
C PRO A 91 -2.44 9.10 -0.35
N LYS A 92 -2.23 10.35 -0.78
CA LYS A 92 -1.07 10.73 -1.59
C LYS A 92 0.15 10.85 -0.70
N LEU A 93 0.99 9.82 -0.74
CA LEU A 93 2.22 9.76 0.05
C LEU A 93 3.32 10.64 -0.56
N PRO A 94 4.18 11.28 0.26
CA PRO A 94 5.26 12.13 -0.24
C PRO A 94 6.15 11.37 -1.23
N LEU A 95 6.40 11.99 -2.40
CA LEU A 95 7.20 11.41 -3.49
C LEU A 95 6.70 10.04 -4.01
N ASN A 96 5.45 9.65 -3.74
CA ASN A 96 4.93 8.30 -4.00
C ASN A 96 5.74 7.19 -3.31
N LEU A 97 6.28 7.49 -2.12
CA LEU A 97 7.07 6.56 -1.32
C LEU A 97 6.43 6.33 0.05
N ALA A 98 5.94 5.11 0.28
CA ALA A 98 5.28 4.73 1.52
C ALA A 98 6.13 4.92 2.79
N ILE A 99 7.46 4.83 2.66
CA ILE A 99 8.39 5.03 3.78
C ILE A 99 8.37 6.48 4.34
N LEU A 100 7.91 7.45 3.55
CA LEU A 100 7.87 8.86 3.94
C LEU A 100 6.51 9.28 4.53
N GLY A 101 5.53 8.37 4.56
CA GLY A 101 4.15 8.69 4.90
C GLY A 101 3.55 7.86 6.02
N THR A 102 4.33 7.26 6.90
CA THR A 102 3.79 6.39 7.99
C THR A 102 2.79 7.11 8.89
N ASN A 103 2.94 8.42 9.10
CA ASN A 103 2.09 9.20 9.99
C ASN A 103 0.76 9.63 9.34
N VAL A 104 0.55 9.39 8.05
CA VAL A 104 -0.67 9.81 7.35
C VAL A 104 -1.90 9.03 7.84
N VAL A 105 -1.70 7.82 8.37
CA VAL A 105 -2.80 6.98 8.89
C VAL A 105 -3.55 7.67 10.03
N ASP A 106 -2.84 8.28 10.97
CA ASP A 106 -3.46 9.02 12.09
C ASP A 106 -4.35 10.15 11.58
N SER A 107 -3.84 10.96 10.65
CA SER A 107 -4.59 12.06 10.05
C SER A 107 -5.82 11.59 9.28
N VAL A 108 -5.75 10.42 8.64
CA VAL A 108 -6.91 9.81 7.94
C VAL A 108 -7.97 9.36 8.95
N ILE A 109 -7.58 8.65 10.01
CA ILE A 109 -8.51 8.17 11.04
C ILE A 109 -9.19 9.36 11.75
N GLU A 110 -8.42 10.40 12.08
CA GLU A 110 -8.95 11.61 12.71
C GLU A 110 -9.91 12.39 11.79
N LYS A 111 -9.58 12.49 10.49
CA LYS A 111 -10.41 13.21 9.51
C LYS A 111 -11.74 12.51 9.23
N TYR A 112 -11.75 11.18 9.24
CA TYR A 112 -12.93 10.36 8.95
C TYR A 112 -13.39 9.63 10.22
N SER A 113 -13.69 10.41 11.26
CA SER A 113 -14.00 9.90 12.61
C SER A 113 -15.31 9.11 12.73
N ASP A 114 -16.18 9.19 11.73
CA ASP A 114 -17.46 8.46 11.72
C ASP A 114 -17.28 6.97 11.34
N VAL A 115 -16.10 6.60 10.82
CA VAL A 115 -15.76 5.21 10.54
C VAL A 115 -15.50 4.44 11.84
N GLN A 116 -16.13 3.28 11.99
CA GLN A 116 -16.09 2.53 13.25
C GLN A 116 -14.90 1.58 13.39
N LYS A 117 -14.51 0.90 12.31
CA LYS A 117 -13.39 -0.05 12.27
C LYS A 117 -12.44 0.32 11.13
N TRP A 118 -11.14 0.32 11.39
CA TRP A 118 -10.10 0.67 10.43
C TRP A 118 -9.18 -0.51 10.13
N TYR A 119 -9.15 -0.91 8.86
CA TYR A 119 -8.18 -1.86 8.35
C TYR A 119 -7.13 -1.11 7.54
N VAL A 120 -5.90 -1.59 7.62
CA VAL A 120 -4.82 -1.04 6.82
C VAL A 120 -4.37 -2.04 5.78
N ALA A 121 -4.18 -1.56 4.55
CA ALA A 121 -3.88 -2.39 3.41
C ALA A 121 -2.70 -1.81 2.63
N GLY A 122 -1.89 -2.66 2.01
CA GLY A 122 -0.83 -2.15 1.16
C GLY A 122 -0.24 -3.18 0.23
N HIS A 123 0.28 -2.68 -0.88
CA HIS A 123 0.96 -3.50 -1.89
C HIS A 123 2.48 -3.38 -1.78
N SER A 124 3.20 -4.51 -1.82
CA SER A 124 4.66 -4.53 -1.88
C SER A 124 5.29 -3.69 -0.74
N MET A 125 6.10 -2.68 -1.07
CA MET A 125 6.64 -1.74 -0.08
C MET A 125 5.56 -1.02 0.73
N GLY A 126 4.41 -0.68 0.13
CA GLY A 126 3.27 -0.10 0.85
C GLY A 126 2.75 -1.04 1.94
N GLY A 127 2.66 -2.34 1.65
CA GLY A 127 2.27 -3.38 2.61
C GLY A 127 3.26 -3.50 3.76
N ALA A 128 4.57 -3.48 3.47
CA ALA A 128 5.60 -3.48 4.50
C ALA A 128 5.50 -2.26 5.42
N MET A 129 5.35 -1.05 4.86
CA MET A 129 5.32 0.19 5.65
C MET A 129 4.03 0.34 6.45
N ILE A 130 2.89 -0.02 5.87
CA ILE A 130 1.62 0.07 6.59
C ILE A 130 1.52 -0.97 7.71
N SER A 131 2.14 -2.15 7.53
CA SER A 131 2.26 -3.12 8.61
C SER A 131 3.15 -2.60 9.75
N ARG A 132 4.21 -1.85 9.46
CA ARG A 132 5.04 -1.24 10.51
C ARG A 132 4.25 -0.24 11.34
N TYR A 133 3.43 0.60 10.70
CA TYR A 133 2.52 1.48 11.43
C TYR A 133 1.57 0.67 12.34
N ALA A 134 0.93 -0.37 11.80
CA ALA A 134 0.03 -1.22 12.60
C ALA A 134 0.73 -1.91 13.78
N PHE A 135 2.01 -2.27 13.64
CA PHE A 135 2.80 -2.85 14.72
C PHE A 135 3.00 -1.87 15.89
N GLN A 136 3.11 -0.57 15.58
CA GLN A 136 3.34 0.50 16.55
C GLN A 136 2.04 1.06 17.14
N HIS A 137 0.90 0.83 16.49
CA HIS A 137 -0.40 1.43 16.79
C HIS A 137 -1.55 0.40 16.73
N GLU A 138 -1.38 -0.75 17.37
CA GLU A 138 -2.39 -1.82 17.37
C GLU A 138 -3.76 -1.39 17.88
N GLU A 139 -3.82 -0.36 18.72
CA GLU A 139 -5.07 0.19 19.26
C GLU A 139 -5.87 1.02 18.24
N LYS A 140 -5.26 1.42 17.11
CA LYS A 140 -5.88 2.27 16.09
C LYS A 140 -6.38 1.51 14.87
N VAL A 141 -6.02 0.23 14.73
CA VAL A 141 -6.34 -0.57 13.54
C VAL A 141 -6.83 -1.97 13.90
N ASP A 142 -7.86 -2.42 13.22
CA ASP A 142 -8.56 -3.68 13.45
C ASP A 142 -7.99 -4.86 12.64
N GLY A 143 -7.12 -4.59 11.66
CA GLY A 143 -6.48 -5.64 10.87
C GLY A 143 -5.58 -5.14 9.74
N ILE A 144 -4.81 -6.06 9.17
CA ILE A 144 -3.78 -5.76 8.15
C ILE A 144 -4.02 -6.61 6.89
N ILE A 145 -4.03 -5.98 5.71
CA ILE A 145 -4.13 -6.64 4.40
C ILE A 145 -2.83 -6.42 3.62
N LEU A 146 -2.14 -7.50 3.29
CA LEU A 146 -0.85 -7.51 2.60
C LEU A 146 -1.03 -8.05 1.18
N LEU A 147 -0.75 -7.24 0.16
CA LEU A 147 -0.81 -7.63 -1.25
C LEU A 147 0.60 -7.75 -1.82
N GLY A 148 1.04 -8.97 -2.17
CA GLY A 148 2.39 -9.21 -2.68
C GLY A 148 3.47 -8.69 -1.73
N SER A 149 3.26 -8.84 -0.42
CA SER A 149 4.13 -8.30 0.62
C SER A 149 4.09 -9.15 1.88
N TYR A 150 5.00 -8.85 2.80
CA TYR A 150 5.14 -9.48 4.12
C TYR A 150 5.35 -8.39 5.18
N PRO A 151 5.02 -8.64 6.46
CA PRO A 151 5.16 -7.63 7.49
C PRO A 151 6.62 -7.22 7.68
N ALA A 152 6.85 -5.95 8.03
CA ALA A 152 8.19 -5.42 8.27
C ALA A 152 8.72 -5.73 9.67
N ASP A 153 7.82 -6.06 10.61
CA ASP A 153 8.10 -6.33 12.03
C ASP A 153 7.48 -7.68 12.43
N ASP A 154 7.83 -8.19 13.62
CA ASP A 154 7.44 -9.52 14.08
C ASP A 154 6.10 -9.52 14.85
N PHE A 155 5.03 -9.88 14.16
CA PHE A 155 3.67 -10.02 14.70
C PHE A 155 3.39 -11.37 15.39
N SER A 156 4.37 -12.27 15.53
CA SER A 156 4.14 -13.63 16.06
C SER A 156 3.55 -13.67 17.48
N THR A 157 3.75 -12.61 18.25
CA THR A 157 3.21 -12.42 19.61
C THR A 157 1.92 -11.60 19.63
N LYS A 158 1.54 -10.97 18.52
CA LYS A 158 0.37 -10.11 18.37
C LYS A 158 -0.86 -10.90 17.95
N ARG A 159 -2.05 -10.34 18.22
CA ARG A 159 -3.35 -10.99 17.89
C ARG A 159 -4.11 -10.32 16.76
N ILE A 160 -3.58 -9.21 16.22
CA ILE A 160 -4.20 -8.47 15.13
C ILE A 160 -4.47 -9.41 13.93
N PRO A 161 -5.71 -9.44 13.41
CA PRO A 161 -6.04 -10.20 12.20
C PRO A 161 -5.20 -9.74 11.01
N MET A 162 -4.67 -10.69 10.24
CA MET A 162 -3.92 -10.39 9.02
C MET A 162 -4.45 -11.20 7.83
N LEU A 163 -4.46 -10.59 6.65
CA LEU A 163 -4.71 -11.23 5.37
C LEU A 163 -3.48 -11.06 4.48
N SER A 164 -2.91 -12.15 3.99
CA SER A 164 -1.79 -12.14 3.04
C SER A 164 -2.24 -12.72 1.70
N ILE A 165 -2.34 -11.87 0.67
CA ILE A 165 -2.67 -12.25 -0.70
C ILE A 165 -1.42 -12.13 -1.56
N TYR A 166 -1.02 -13.18 -2.26
CA TYR A 166 0.21 -13.20 -3.06
C TYR A 166 0.04 -14.02 -4.34
N GLY A 167 0.84 -13.68 -5.36
CA GLY A 167 0.81 -14.38 -6.66
C GLY A 167 1.71 -15.61 -6.68
N GLU A 168 1.28 -16.67 -7.37
CA GLU A 168 2.08 -17.89 -7.59
C GLU A 168 3.38 -17.62 -8.35
N VAL A 169 3.35 -16.73 -9.33
CA VAL A 169 4.50 -16.36 -10.18
C VAL A 169 5.03 -14.96 -9.86
N ASP A 170 4.83 -14.51 -8.62
CA ASP A 170 5.41 -13.28 -8.12
C ASP A 170 6.94 -13.40 -8.04
N GLY A 171 7.66 -12.63 -8.87
CA GLY A 171 9.12 -12.64 -8.91
C GLY A 171 9.80 -11.76 -7.84
N LEU A 172 9.04 -10.96 -7.09
CA LEU A 172 9.57 -10.04 -6.08
C LEU A 172 9.25 -10.56 -4.67
N ALA A 173 7.97 -10.74 -4.38
CA ALA A 173 7.45 -11.39 -3.18
C ALA A 173 7.12 -12.86 -3.48
N THR A 174 8.15 -13.61 -3.88
CA THR A 174 8.08 -15.03 -4.22
C THR A 174 7.36 -15.85 -3.14
N VAL A 175 6.71 -16.94 -3.54
CA VAL A 175 6.02 -17.89 -2.65
C VAL A 175 6.92 -18.32 -1.48
N GLU A 176 8.21 -18.53 -1.71
CA GLU A 176 9.19 -18.91 -0.69
C GLU A 176 9.41 -17.81 0.35
N LYS A 177 9.52 -16.55 -0.08
CA LYS A 177 9.63 -15.38 0.81
C LYS A 177 8.36 -15.23 1.65
N ILE A 178 7.19 -15.35 1.03
CA ILE A 178 5.91 -15.24 1.74
C ILE A 178 5.77 -16.38 2.76
N LYS A 179 6.01 -17.63 2.38
CA LYS A 179 5.96 -18.78 3.29
C LYS A 179 6.97 -18.66 4.44
N SER A 180 8.20 -18.22 4.16
CA SER A 180 9.21 -18.03 5.21
C SER A 180 8.90 -16.87 6.14
N SER A 181 8.14 -15.87 5.68
CA SER A 181 7.67 -14.75 6.51
C SER A 181 6.51 -15.12 7.46
N LYS A 182 5.85 -16.26 7.27
CA LYS A 182 4.73 -16.72 8.13
C LYS A 182 5.10 -16.74 9.62
N LYS A 183 6.36 -17.01 9.95
CA LYS A 183 6.86 -17.01 11.33
C LYS A 183 6.83 -15.63 12.00
N PHE A 184 6.75 -14.55 11.22
CA PHE A 184 6.65 -13.16 11.67
C PHE A 184 5.22 -12.62 11.61
N MET A 185 4.25 -13.44 11.20
CA MET A 185 2.85 -13.02 11.09
C MET A 185 2.09 -13.39 12.37
N SER A 186 0.97 -12.71 12.63
CA SER A 186 0.09 -13.08 13.73
C SER A 186 -0.41 -14.52 13.57
N LYS A 187 -0.72 -15.18 14.69
CA LYS A 187 -1.42 -16.47 14.66
C LYS A 187 -2.79 -16.39 13.98
N ASN A 188 -3.41 -15.19 13.95
CA ASN A 188 -4.65 -14.93 13.23
C ASN A 188 -4.37 -14.42 11.81
N THR A 189 -3.65 -15.20 11.01
CA THR A 189 -3.33 -14.84 9.62
C THR A 189 -3.99 -15.78 8.63
N THR A 190 -4.80 -15.24 7.73
CA THR A 190 -5.30 -15.93 6.54
C THR A 190 -4.35 -15.67 5.37
N MET A 191 -3.94 -16.74 4.70
CA MET A 191 -3.06 -16.66 3.53
C MET A 191 -3.79 -17.14 2.28
N HIS A 192 -3.74 -16.37 1.19
CA HIS A 192 -4.37 -16.69 -0.08
C HIS A 192 -3.37 -16.55 -1.23
N MET A 193 -3.18 -17.62 -2.00
CA MET A 193 -2.33 -17.61 -3.17
C MET A 193 -3.17 -17.54 -4.44
N ILE A 194 -2.93 -16.53 -5.27
CA ILE A 194 -3.56 -16.39 -6.59
C ILE A 194 -2.76 -17.19 -7.61
N LYS A 195 -3.36 -18.27 -8.13
CA LYS A 195 -2.74 -19.13 -9.16
C LYS A 195 -2.49 -18.34 -10.43
N GLY A 196 -1.28 -18.46 -10.99
CA GLY A 196 -0.81 -17.69 -12.14
C GLY A 196 -0.71 -16.17 -11.93
N GLY A 197 -1.00 -15.68 -10.72
CA GLY A 197 -0.91 -14.26 -10.36
C GLY A 197 0.54 -13.81 -10.19
N ASN A 198 0.82 -12.55 -10.50
CA ASN A 198 2.15 -11.94 -10.38
C ASN A 198 2.16 -10.75 -9.41
N HIS A 199 3.31 -10.08 -9.28
CA HIS A 199 3.44 -8.91 -8.41
C HIS A 199 2.64 -7.70 -8.90
N ALA A 200 2.63 -7.44 -10.21
CA ALA A 200 2.18 -6.14 -10.72
C ALA A 200 0.67 -5.99 -10.79
N ASN A 201 -0.03 -7.10 -11.06
CA ASN A 201 -1.43 -7.09 -11.44
C ASN A 201 -2.39 -6.73 -10.29
N PHE A 202 -1.90 -6.53 -9.05
CA PHE A 202 -2.68 -5.91 -7.96
C PHE A 202 -3.10 -4.47 -8.27
N GLY A 203 -2.38 -3.76 -9.15
CA GLY A 203 -2.76 -2.43 -9.62
C GLY A 203 -2.88 -2.36 -11.15
N MET A 204 -3.24 -1.18 -11.64
CA MET A 204 -3.47 -0.86 -13.04
C MET A 204 -2.45 0.18 -13.53
N TYR A 205 -1.17 -0.16 -13.49
CA TYR A 205 -0.05 0.71 -13.88
C TYR A 205 0.82 0.15 -15.02
N GLY A 206 0.19 -0.65 -15.90
CA GLY A 206 0.82 -1.25 -17.08
C GLY A 206 1.32 -2.68 -16.86
N LYS A 207 1.67 -3.34 -17.97
CA LYS A 207 2.15 -4.73 -17.94
C LYS A 207 3.58 -4.78 -17.36
N GLN A 208 3.76 -5.50 -16.27
CA GLN A 208 5.08 -6.05 -15.93
C GLN A 208 5.15 -7.51 -16.37
N LYS A 209 6.34 -7.97 -16.76
CA LYS A 209 6.56 -9.34 -17.24
C LYS A 209 6.20 -10.35 -16.13
N GLY A 210 5.63 -11.49 -16.52
CA GLY A 210 5.58 -12.69 -15.66
C GLY A 210 4.22 -13.17 -15.18
N GLY A 211 3.10 -12.50 -15.49
CA GLY A 211 1.76 -13.02 -15.15
C GLY A 211 1.30 -14.12 -16.11
N LEU A 212 0.69 -15.19 -15.58
CA LEU A 212 0.10 -16.28 -16.37
C LEU A 212 -1.42 -16.13 -16.56
N ILE A 213 -2.05 -15.20 -15.84
CA ILE A 213 -3.48 -14.87 -15.96
C ILE A 213 -3.71 -13.42 -16.42
N ALA A 214 -4.92 -13.14 -16.90
CA ALA A 214 -5.31 -11.79 -17.26
C ALA A 214 -5.27 -10.87 -16.02
N PRO A 215 -4.73 -9.64 -16.13
CA PRO A 215 -4.60 -8.74 -14.97
C PRO A 215 -5.90 -8.48 -14.23
N LYS A 216 -7.03 -8.39 -14.95
CA LYS A 216 -8.34 -8.18 -14.33
C LYS A 216 -8.76 -9.37 -13.45
N VAL A 217 -8.49 -10.60 -13.88
CA VAL A 217 -8.81 -11.82 -13.11
C VAL A 217 -8.12 -11.80 -11.75
N GLN A 218 -6.84 -11.39 -11.71
CA GLN A 218 -6.13 -11.25 -10.45
C GLN A 218 -6.73 -10.17 -9.54
N ARG A 219 -7.13 -9.02 -10.09
CA ARG A 219 -7.76 -7.94 -9.31
C ARG A 219 -9.12 -8.35 -8.77
N ASP A 220 -9.94 -9.00 -9.59
CA ASP A 220 -11.25 -9.51 -9.19
C ASP A 220 -11.12 -10.52 -8.05
N GLU A 221 -10.16 -11.44 -8.15
CA GLU A 221 -9.89 -12.41 -7.08
C GLU A 221 -9.35 -11.72 -5.82
N THR A 222 -8.49 -10.71 -5.97
CA THR A 222 -7.97 -9.93 -4.83
C THR A 222 -9.11 -9.24 -4.08
N VAL A 223 -10.00 -8.55 -4.78
CA VAL A 223 -11.17 -7.87 -4.21
C VAL A 223 -12.05 -8.87 -3.46
N ARG A 224 -12.46 -9.95 -4.14
CA ARG A 224 -13.34 -10.97 -3.55
C ARG A 224 -12.76 -11.54 -2.25
N VAL A 225 -11.46 -11.85 -2.23
CA VAL A 225 -10.80 -12.41 -1.04
C VAL A 225 -10.75 -11.40 0.10
N ILE A 226 -10.57 -10.10 -0.20
CA ILE A 226 -10.62 -9.05 0.81
C ILE A 226 -12.04 -8.92 1.38
N GLU A 227 -13.07 -8.87 0.54
CA GLU A 227 -14.47 -8.76 0.96
C GLU A 227 -14.88 -9.94 1.84
N GLU A 228 -14.60 -11.17 1.39
CA GLU A 228 -14.87 -12.40 2.15
C GLU A 228 -14.17 -12.41 3.51
N TRP A 229 -12.93 -11.91 3.57
CA TRP A 229 -12.17 -11.85 4.81
C TRP A 229 -12.71 -10.77 5.76
N LEU A 230 -13.05 -9.58 5.25
CA LEU A 230 -13.60 -8.47 6.04
C LEU A 230 -14.96 -8.84 6.65
N VAL A 231 -15.80 -9.61 5.95
CA VAL A 231 -17.06 -10.14 6.51
C VAL A 231 -16.81 -10.99 7.75
N GLN A 232 -15.71 -11.75 7.79
CA GLN A 232 -15.36 -12.61 8.94
C GLN A 232 -14.80 -11.81 10.13
N GLN A 233 -14.45 -10.53 9.94
CA GLN A 233 -13.92 -9.65 11.00
C GLN A 233 -14.98 -8.71 11.61
N LYS A 234 -16.19 -8.69 11.04
CA LYS A 234 -17.31 -7.89 11.55
C LYS A 234 -17.84 -8.48 12.84
#